data_AF-A0A967ICQ7-F1
#
_entry.id   AF-A0A967ICQ7-F1
#
_cell.length_a   1.000
_cell.length_b   1.000
_cell.length_c   1.000
_cell.angle_alpha   90.00
_cell.angle_beta   90.00
_cell.angle_gamma   90.00
#
_symmetry.space_group_name_H-M   'P 1'
#
loop_
_entity.id
_entity.type
_entity.pdbx_description
1 polymer ?
#
loop_
_entity_poly.entity_id
_entity_poly.type
_entity_poly.pdbx_seq_one_letter_code
_entity_poly.pdbx_strand_id
1 'polypeptide(L)'
;AMEGEILYLPLAGRVAGRPLPQVELIDMREVDADGALSAPLLQALVDNFENGNQSLLLLNRRGFAPYLICADCGFGLRCPNCEITLTYHQSSRQLLCHYCD
;
A
#
# COMPACT_ATOMS: atom_id res chain seq x y z
N ALA A 1 6.49 25.83 -4.95
CA ALA A 1 7.58 26.04 -3.97
C ALA A 1 8.91 26.31 -4.68
N MET A 2 8.94 27.30 -5.57
CA MET A 2 10.17 27.75 -6.23
C MET A 2 10.52 29.20 -5.88
N GLU A 3 9.59 29.92 -5.25
CA GLU A 3 9.78 31.25 -4.69
C GLU A 3 9.02 31.31 -3.36
N GLY A 4 9.71 31.72 -2.29
CA GLY A 4 9.25 31.74 -0.91
C GLY A 4 10.44 31.92 0.06
N GLU A 5 10.18 32.08 1.35
CA GLU A 5 11.23 32.31 2.37
C GLU A 5 12.23 31.14 2.49
N ILE A 6 11.85 29.95 2.03
CA ILE A 6 12.70 28.75 2.01
C ILE A 6 12.99 28.37 0.55
N LEU A 7 14.28 28.33 0.22
CA LEU A 7 14.75 27.95 -1.11
C LEU A 7 14.79 26.43 -1.25
N TYR A 8 14.17 25.91 -2.31
CA TYR A 8 14.28 24.51 -2.71
C TYR A 8 15.57 24.27 -3.48
N LEU A 9 16.44 23.41 -2.94
CA LEU A 9 17.70 23.00 -3.58
C LEU A 9 17.62 21.51 -3.94
N PRO A 10 17.22 21.15 -5.19
CA PRO A 10 17.09 19.76 -5.60
C PRO A 10 18.45 19.08 -5.82
N LEU A 11 18.52 17.80 -5.47
CA LEU A 11 19.58 16.90 -5.93
C LEU A 11 19.07 16.13 -7.15
N ALA A 12 19.38 16.61 -8.35
CA ALA A 12 18.81 16.09 -9.61
C ALA A 12 19.29 14.67 -9.99
N GLY A 13 20.26 14.11 -9.28
CA GLY A 13 20.87 12.82 -9.59
C GLY A 13 21.04 11.93 -8.37
N ARG A 14 21.00 10.60 -8.59
CA ARG A 14 21.32 9.61 -7.56
C ARG A 14 22.83 9.51 -7.37
N VAL A 15 23.24 9.13 -6.16
CA VAL A 15 24.64 8.85 -5.84
C VAL A 15 25.24 7.91 -6.88
N ALA A 16 26.38 8.29 -7.44
CA ALA A 16 27.11 7.54 -8.45
C ALA A 16 26.29 7.19 -9.72
N GLY A 17 25.25 7.96 -10.05
CA GLY A 17 24.43 7.71 -11.24
C GLY A 17 23.68 6.38 -11.23
N ARG A 18 23.48 5.78 -10.04
CA ARG A 18 22.80 4.48 -9.92
C ARG A 18 21.35 4.56 -10.42
N PRO A 19 20.88 3.60 -11.24
CA PRO A 19 19.50 3.59 -11.71
C PRO A 19 18.54 3.33 -10.55
N LEU A 20 17.27 3.70 -10.73
CA LEU A 20 16.19 3.26 -9.83
C LEU A 20 16.05 1.73 -9.88
N PRO A 21 15.64 1.08 -8.78
CA PRO A 21 15.26 -0.33 -8.85
C PRO A 21 14.12 -0.52 -9.85
N GLN A 22 14.05 -1.70 -10.47
CA GLN A 22 12.86 -2.08 -11.22
C GLN A 22 11.68 -2.21 -10.26
N VAL A 23 10.54 -1.69 -10.68
CA VAL A 23 9.30 -1.72 -9.90
C VAL A 23 8.22 -2.30 -10.78
N GLU A 24 7.49 -3.26 -10.24
CA GLU A 24 6.34 -3.87 -10.87
C GLU A 24 5.09 -3.55 -10.03
N LEU A 25 4.01 -3.17 -10.72
CA LEU A 25 2.70 -2.98 -10.11
C LEU A 25 1.87 -4.22 -10.39
N ILE A 26 1.51 -4.94 -9.33
CA ILE A 26 0.67 -6.13 -9.43
C ILE A 26 -0.76 -5.72 -9.10
N ASP A 27 -1.67 -5.91 -10.05
CA ASP A 27 -3.10 -5.76 -9.79
C ASP A 27 -3.64 -7.01 -9.08
N MET A 28 -3.98 -6.86 -7.80
CA MET A 28 -4.49 -7.94 -6.96
C MET A 28 -5.83 -8.52 -7.43
N ARG A 29 -6.53 -7.85 -8.37
CA ARG A 29 -7.79 -8.34 -8.95
C ARG A 29 -7.57 -9.36 -10.08
N GLU A 30 -6.38 -9.38 -10.66
CA GLU A 30 -6.06 -10.17 -11.86
C GLU A 30 -5.13 -11.35 -11.57
N VAL A 31 -4.70 -11.52 -10.32
CA VAL A 31 -3.74 -12.54 -9.92
C VAL A 31 -4.30 -13.43 -8.82
N ASP A 32 -3.91 -14.70 -8.86
CA ASP A 32 -4.10 -15.58 -7.72
C ASP A 32 -3.30 -15.03 -6.52
N ALA A 33 -3.93 -15.02 -5.36
CA ALA A 33 -3.36 -14.52 -4.12
C ALA A 33 -3.68 -15.46 -2.96
N ASP A 34 -2.70 -15.65 -2.07
CA ASP A 34 -2.91 -16.24 -0.76
C ASP A 34 -3.04 -15.11 0.26
N GLY A 35 -4.29 -14.77 0.58
CA GLY A 35 -4.61 -13.62 1.42
C GLY A 35 -4.14 -12.30 0.80
N ALA A 36 -3.14 -11.68 1.42
CA ALA A 36 -2.60 -10.38 1.00
C ALA A 36 -1.36 -10.48 0.09
N LEU A 37 -0.88 -11.69 -0.21
CA LEU A 37 0.31 -11.91 -1.02
C LEU A 37 -0.09 -12.48 -2.39
N SER A 38 0.29 -11.79 -3.46
CA SER A 38 0.11 -12.30 -4.82
C SER A 38 1.07 -13.47 -5.10
N ALA A 39 0.67 -14.39 -5.97
CA ALA A 39 1.53 -15.49 -6.39
C ALA A 39 2.90 -15.03 -6.94
N PRO A 40 3.00 -13.96 -7.77
CA PRO A 40 4.30 -13.46 -8.22
C PRO A 40 5.17 -12.92 -7.09
N LEU A 41 4.58 -12.21 -6.11
CA LEU A 41 5.31 -11.72 -4.94
C LEU A 41 5.83 -12.89 -4.10
N LEU A 42 5.00 -13.92 -3.88
CA LEU A 42 5.41 -15.10 -3.13
C LEU A 42 6.58 -15.81 -3.80
N GLN A 43 6.53 -15.99 -5.13
CA GLN A 43 7.63 -16.59 -5.88
C GLN A 43 8.91 -15.75 -5.76
N ALA A 44 8.83 -14.43 -5.92
CA ALA A 44 9.98 -13.55 -5.79
C ALA A 44 10.61 -13.57 -4.38
N LEU A 45 9.78 -13.74 -3.34
CA LEU A 45 10.26 -13.90 -1.96
C LEU A 45 11.02 -15.22 -1.77
N VAL A 46 10.50 -16.32 -2.32
CA VAL A 46 11.16 -17.64 -2.30
C VAL A 46 12.48 -17.58 -3.03
N ASP A 47 12.50 -17.10 -4.28
CA ASP A 47 13.71 -17.01 -5.09
C ASP A 47 14.78 -16.15 -4.41
N ASN A 48 14.38 -15.01 -3.80
CA ASN A 48 15.33 -14.14 -3.10
C ASN A 48 15.91 -14.83 -1.85
N PHE A 49 15.09 -15.60 -1.12
CA PHE A 49 15.54 -16.37 0.04
C PHE A 49 16.48 -17.51 -0.35
N GLU A 50 16.18 -18.26 -1.42
CA GLU A 50 17.03 -19.35 -1.93
C GLU A 50 18.41 -18.85 -2.40
N ASN A 51 18.47 -17.60 -2.88
CA ASN A 51 19.72 -16.92 -3.21
C ASN A 51 20.51 -16.39 -2.00
N GLY A 52 20.05 -16.66 -0.77
CA GLY A 52 20.70 -16.23 0.47
C GLY A 52 20.53 -14.74 0.79
N ASN A 53 19.62 -14.06 0.11
CA ASN A 53 19.33 -12.64 0.33
C ASN A 53 18.19 -12.45 1.34
N GLN A 54 17.94 -11.18 1.69
CA GLN A 54 16.87 -10.79 2.59
C GLN A 54 15.84 -9.93 1.87
N SER A 55 14.58 -10.18 2.16
CA SER A 55 13.44 -9.40 1.68
C SER A 55 12.89 -8.53 2.79
N LEU A 56 12.56 -7.28 2.48
CA LEU A 56 11.85 -6.39 3.39
C LEU A 56 10.39 -6.29 2.93
N LEU A 57 9.46 -6.78 3.75
CA LEU A 57 8.02 -6.61 3.54
C LEU A 57 7.53 -5.43 4.38
N LEU A 58 7.02 -4.41 3.71
CA LEU A 58 6.43 -3.23 4.35
C LEU A 58 4.92 -3.44 4.48
N LEU A 59 4.46 -3.66 5.71
CA LEU A 59 3.05 -3.80 6.03
C LEU A 59 2.55 -2.53 6.71
N ASN A 60 1.28 -2.21 6.50
CA ASN A 60 0.62 -1.18 7.28
C ASN A 60 0.70 -1.54 8.78
N ARG A 61 0.84 -0.50 9.63
CA ARG A 61 1.11 -0.56 11.08
C ARG A 61 0.41 -1.73 11.80
N ARG A 62 1.12 -2.35 12.75
CA ARG A 62 0.66 -3.47 13.60
C ARG A 62 -0.79 -3.27 14.05
N GLY A 63 -1.72 -4.09 13.55
CA GLY A 63 -3.15 -3.98 13.85
C GLY A 63 -4.05 -4.58 12.77
N PHE A 64 -5.35 -4.49 13.01
CA PHE A 64 -6.42 -4.91 12.10
C PHE A 64 -6.55 -3.94 10.92
N ALA A 65 -6.85 -4.44 9.71
CA ALA A 65 -7.14 -3.60 8.55
C ALA A 65 -8.44 -2.82 8.81
N PRO A 66 -8.38 -1.50 9.02
CA PRO A 66 -9.55 -0.74 9.45
C PRO A 66 -10.51 -0.48 8.30
N TYR A 67 -10.36 -1.07 7.12
CA TYR A 67 -11.23 -0.77 5.98
C TYR A 67 -11.57 -2.05 5.21
N LEU A 68 -12.72 -2.01 4.55
CA LEU A 68 -13.21 -3.10 3.71
C LEU A 68 -13.13 -2.71 2.24
N ILE A 69 -12.67 -3.66 1.43
CA ILE A 69 -12.58 -3.55 -0.02
C ILE A 69 -13.19 -4.81 -0.64
N CYS A 70 -13.93 -4.64 -1.74
CA CYS A 70 -14.41 -5.78 -2.53
C CYS A 70 -13.22 -6.40 -3.28
N ALA A 71 -13.00 -7.71 -3.11
CA ALA A 71 -11.93 -8.43 -3.79
C ALA A 71 -12.14 -8.46 -5.31
N ASP A 72 -13.39 -8.51 -5.78
CA ASP A 72 -13.70 -8.67 -7.21
C ASP A 72 -13.52 -7.35 -7.99
N CYS A 73 -13.96 -6.22 -7.43
CA CYS A 73 -13.98 -4.95 -8.16
C CYS A 73 -13.10 -3.85 -7.56
N GLY A 74 -12.53 -4.07 -6.37
CA GLY A 74 -11.69 -3.07 -5.68
C GLY A 74 -12.46 -1.92 -5.04
N PHE A 75 -13.80 -1.97 -5.02
CA PHE A 75 -14.60 -0.90 -4.42
C PHE A 75 -14.44 -0.89 -2.90
N GLY A 76 -14.06 0.27 -2.34
CA GLY A 76 -14.02 0.52 -0.90
C GLY A 76 -15.29 1.23 -0.42
N LEU A 77 -15.76 0.89 0.77
CA LEU A 77 -16.96 1.50 1.35
C LEU A 77 -16.68 2.95 1.78
N ARG A 78 -17.46 3.90 1.27
CA ARG A 78 -17.29 5.35 1.51
C ARG A 78 -18.46 5.94 2.29
N CYS A 79 -18.19 6.98 3.07
CA CYS A 79 -19.20 7.75 3.77
C CYS A 79 -20.07 8.52 2.76
N PRO A 80 -21.41 8.41 2.82
CA PRO A 80 -22.29 9.14 1.90
C PRO A 80 -22.30 10.67 2.14
N ASN A 81 -21.76 11.15 3.26
CA ASN A 81 -21.76 12.57 3.64
C ASN A 81 -20.48 13.33 3.24
N CYS A 82 -19.30 12.69 3.33
CA CYS A 82 -18.01 13.34 3.05
C CYS A 82 -17.06 12.54 2.14
N GLU A 83 -17.54 11.41 1.60
CA GLU A 83 -16.84 10.60 0.60
C GLU A 83 -15.53 9.90 1.02
N ILE A 84 -15.11 10.04 2.28
CA ILE A 84 -13.95 9.31 2.81
C ILE A 84 -14.26 7.81 3.02
N THR A 85 -13.22 6.98 3.02
CA THR A 85 -13.34 5.53 3.34
C THR A 85 -13.80 5.32 4.78
N LEU A 86 -14.81 4.47 4.97
CA LEU A 86 -15.32 4.10 6.29
C LEU A 86 -14.32 3.19 7.03
N THR A 87 -14.23 3.39 8.34
CA THR A 87 -13.43 2.54 9.22
C THR A 87 -14.28 1.38 9.76
N TYR A 88 -13.87 0.14 9.51
CA TYR A 88 -14.48 -1.05 10.09
C TYR A 88 -13.93 -1.32 11.49
N HIS A 89 -14.81 -1.18 12.48
CA HIS A 89 -14.56 -1.48 13.89
C HIS A 89 -14.95 -2.92 14.19
N GLN A 90 -13.95 -3.80 14.32
CA GLN A 90 -14.19 -5.24 14.48
C GLN A 90 -14.99 -5.59 15.76
N SER A 91 -14.75 -4.86 16.86
CA SER A 91 -15.40 -5.12 18.15
C SER A 91 -16.92 -4.88 18.11
N SER A 92 -17.35 -3.81 17.45
CA SER A 92 -18.78 -3.48 17.27
C SER A 92 -19.37 -4.01 15.97
N ARG A 93 -18.53 -4.50 15.05
CA ARG A 93 -18.89 -4.90 13.67
C ARG A 93 -19.60 -3.77 12.92
N GLN A 94 -19.11 -2.54 13.07
CA GLN A 94 -19.68 -1.34 12.45
C GLN A 94 -18.69 -0.65 11.52
N LEU A 95 -19.24 0.03 10.52
CA LEU A 95 -18.51 0.94 9.64
C LEU A 95 -18.79 2.37 10.08
N LEU A 96 -17.75 3.09 10.52
CA LEU A 96 -17.87 4.43 11.08
C LEU A 96 -17.06 5.44 10.28
N CYS A 97 -17.60 6.66 10.19
CA CYS A 97 -16.91 7.81 9.64
C CYS A 97 -16.46 8.72 10.78
N HIS A 98 -15.16 8.75 11.07
CA HIS A 98 -14.61 9.57 12.17
C HIS A 98 -14.54 11.08 11.88
N TYR A 99 -15.06 11.50 10.73
CA TYR A 99 -15.11 12.92 10.33
C TYR A 99 -16.53 13.49 10.37
N CYS A 100 -17.55 12.63 10.35
CA CYS A 100 -18.96 13.03 10.30
C CYS A 100 -19.72 12.70 11.59
N ASP A 101 -19.01 12.33 12.66
CA ASP A 101 -19.62 12.13 13.98
C ASP A 101 -20.49 13.33 14.39
#